data_AF-A0A183LY01-F1
#
_entry.id   AF-A0A183LY01-F1
#
_cell.length_a   1.000
_cell.length_b   1.000
_cell.length_c   1.000
_cell.angle_alpha   90.00
_cell.angle_beta   90.00
_cell.angle_gamma   90.00
#
_symmetry.space_group_name_H-M   'P 1'
#
loop_
_entity.id
_entity.type
_entity.pdbx_description
1 polymer ?
#
loop_
_entity_poly.entity_id
_entity_poly.type
_entity_poly.pdbx_seq_one_letter_code
_entity_poly.pdbx_strand_id
1 'polypeptide(L)'
;MVLYSSHEEENAPHTQGFALMLSKVARNALVGWESHGFRIIKASFKTKKEGILMNIIHCYAPTNDSNDDKKTNSMRVCNQSSRSAQERTSPF
;
A
#
# COMPACT_ATOMS: atom_id res chain seq x y z
N MET A 1 -11.15 -5.62 10.80
CA MET A 1 -9.86 -5.63 10.11
C MET A 1 -9.86 -4.55 9.06
N VAL A 2 -8.91 -3.64 9.22
CA VAL A 2 -8.59 -2.50 8.37
C VAL A 2 -7.06 -2.56 8.24
N LEU A 3 -6.50 -2.29 7.07
CA LEU A 3 -5.06 -2.06 6.95
C LEU A 3 -4.82 -0.57 7.09
N TYR A 4 -3.87 -0.16 7.91
CA TYR A 4 -3.66 1.25 8.25
C TYR A 4 -2.19 1.61 8.09
N SER A 5 -1.90 2.70 7.38
CA SER A 5 -0.54 3.22 7.22
C SER A 5 -0.46 4.60 7.86
N SER A 6 0.19 4.69 9.01
CA SER A 6 0.41 5.90 9.80
C SER A 6 1.90 6.19 10.03
N HIS A 7 2.20 7.32 10.67
CA HIS A 7 3.56 7.65 11.13
C HIS A 7 3.84 7.04 12.51
N GLU A 8 5.12 6.81 12.84
CA GLU A 8 5.55 6.29 14.16
C GLU A 8 5.99 7.40 15.14
N GLU A 9 5.93 8.69 14.74
CA GLU A 9 6.09 9.79 15.71
C GLU A 9 4.91 9.84 16.68
N GLU A 10 5.21 9.50 17.94
CA GLU A 10 4.34 9.52 19.12
C GLU A 10 3.53 10.82 19.32
N ASN A 11 3.99 11.93 18.73
CA ASN A 11 3.42 13.28 18.90
C ASN A 11 2.94 13.94 17.60
N ALA A 12 2.94 13.24 16.46
CA ALA A 12 2.47 13.82 15.20
C ALA A 12 0.93 13.86 15.12
N PRO A 13 0.30 14.96 14.65
CA PRO A 13 -1.15 15.01 14.47
C PRO A 13 -1.60 13.91 13.50
N HIS A 14 -2.64 13.16 13.91
CA HIS A 14 -2.98 11.83 13.37
C HIS A 14 -3.67 11.86 11.98
N THR A 15 -3.19 12.70 11.07
CA THR A 15 -3.88 13.09 9.83
C THR A 15 -3.30 12.48 8.55
N GLN A 16 -2.07 11.95 8.56
CA GLN A 16 -1.34 11.27 7.39
C GLN A 16 -1.52 9.78 7.95
N GLY A 17 -2.75 9.29 7.81
CA GLY A 17 -3.20 7.92 8.03
C GLY A 17 -4.06 7.51 6.84
N PHE A 18 -3.68 6.46 6.11
CA PHE A 18 -4.52 5.88 5.06
C PHE A 18 -5.08 4.52 5.51
N ALA A 19 -6.33 4.21 5.15
CA ALA A 19 -7.08 3.08 5.68
C ALA A 19 -7.73 2.23 4.57
N LEU A 20 -7.31 0.98 4.39
CA LEU A 20 -7.96 0.02 3.49
C LEU A 20 -8.92 -0.89 4.26
N MET A 21 -10.22 -0.64 4.09
CA MET A 21 -11.31 -1.45 4.67
C MET A 21 -11.48 -2.77 3.91
N LEU A 22 -11.23 -3.91 4.56
CA LEU A 22 -11.38 -5.23 3.94
C LEU A 22 -12.76 -5.85 4.22
N SER A 23 -13.43 -6.37 3.19
CA SER A 23 -14.65 -7.19 3.31
C SER A 23 -14.37 -8.56 3.95
N LYS A 24 -15.40 -9.28 4.42
CA LYS A 24 -15.22 -10.61 5.03
C LYS A 24 -14.50 -11.60 4.09
N VAL A 25 -14.80 -11.55 2.79
CA VAL A 25 -14.14 -12.40 1.77
C VAL A 25 -12.70 -11.95 1.54
N ALA A 26 -12.44 -10.64 1.42
CA ALA A 26 -11.08 -10.12 1.21
C ALA A 26 -10.14 -10.42 2.39
N ARG A 27 -10.65 -10.41 3.63
CA ARG A 27 -9.87 -10.82 4.83
C ARG A 27 -9.39 -12.26 4.72
N ASN A 28 -10.29 -13.19 4.38
CA ASN A 28 -9.97 -14.61 4.23
C ASN A 28 -9.00 -14.88 3.06
N ALA A 29 -8.94 -13.98 2.08
CA ALA A 29 -8.03 -14.07 0.94
C ALA A 29 -6.66 -13.40 1.18
N LEU A 30 -6.51 -12.53 2.20
CA LEU A 30 -5.26 -11.80 2.43
C LEU A 30 -4.13 -12.76 2.83
N VAL A 31 -2.96 -12.59 2.20
CA VAL A 31 -1.72 -13.33 2.50
C VAL A 31 -0.76 -12.50 3.34
N GLY A 32 -0.71 -11.20 3.08
CA GLY A 32 0.16 -10.25 3.77
C GLY A 32 -0.10 -8.83 3.28
N TRP A 33 0.43 -7.86 4.01
CA TRP A 33 0.37 -6.45 3.65
C TRP A 33 1.57 -5.70 4.22
N GLU A 34 1.83 -4.52 3.66
CA GLU A 34 3.06 -3.76 3.88
C GLU A 34 2.75 -2.27 3.63
N SER A 35 3.08 -1.39 4.58
CA SER A 35 2.88 0.05 4.47
C SER A 35 4.20 0.79 4.29
N HIS A 36 4.27 1.69 3.32
CA HIS A 36 5.42 2.55 3.07
C HIS A 36 5.05 4.01 3.40
N GLY A 37 4.94 4.31 4.70
CA GLY A 37 4.52 5.61 5.25
C GLY A 37 3.01 5.94 5.09
N PHE A 38 2.60 7.09 5.66
CA PHE A 38 1.25 7.73 5.71
C PHE A 38 0.39 7.64 4.43
N ARG A 39 0.97 7.34 3.25
CA ARG A 39 0.28 7.39 1.94
C ARG A 39 0.27 6.09 1.11
N ILE A 40 1.00 5.03 1.46
CA ILE A 40 1.13 3.83 0.62
C ILE A 40 0.82 2.55 1.40
N ILE A 41 -0.19 1.80 0.95
CA ILE A 41 -0.49 0.43 1.40
C ILE A 41 -0.37 -0.54 0.21
N LYS A 42 0.43 -1.58 0.37
CA LYS A 42 0.50 -2.75 -0.51
C LYS A 42 -0.14 -3.95 0.21
N ALA A 43 -1.05 -4.66 -0.45
CA ALA A 43 -1.75 -5.81 0.10
C ALA A 43 -1.83 -6.94 -0.93
N SER A 44 -1.47 -8.16 -0.51
CA SER A 44 -1.40 -9.34 -1.38
C SER A 44 -2.50 -10.33 -1.02
N PHE A 45 -3.29 -10.76 -2.00
CA PHE A 45 -4.43 -11.65 -1.82
C PHE A 45 -4.30 -12.92 -2.67
N LYS A 46 -4.65 -14.08 -2.11
CA LYS A 46 -4.88 -15.32 -2.86
C LYS A 46 -6.05 -15.11 -3.83
N THR A 47 -5.84 -15.40 -5.11
CA THR A 47 -6.96 -15.49 -6.07
C THR A 47 -7.61 -16.87 -6.02
N LYS A 48 -8.67 -17.08 -6.80
CA LYS A 48 -9.27 -18.41 -7.00
C LYS A 48 -8.37 -19.37 -7.81
N LYS A 49 -7.34 -18.86 -8.50
CA LYS A 49 -6.38 -19.69 -9.24
C LYS A 49 -5.13 -19.88 -8.38
N GLU A 50 -4.83 -21.13 -8.06
CA GLU A 50 -3.67 -21.50 -7.26
C GLU A 50 -2.36 -21.01 -7.91
N GLY A 51 -1.37 -20.68 -7.08
CA GLY A 51 -0.14 -20.02 -7.50
C GLY A 51 -0.26 -18.51 -7.81
N ILE A 52 -1.46 -17.97 -8.07
CA ILE A 52 -1.63 -16.55 -8.43
C ILE A 52 -2.05 -15.71 -7.22
N LEU A 53 -1.19 -14.74 -6.86
CA LEU A 53 -1.47 -13.67 -5.91
C LEU A 53 -1.83 -12.38 -6.63
N MET A 54 -2.92 -11.74 -6.20
CA MET A 54 -3.32 -10.40 -6.64
C MET A 54 -2.76 -9.36 -5.67
N ASN A 55 -1.91 -8.47 -6.19
CA ASN A 55 -1.34 -7.36 -5.42
C ASN A 55 -2.16 -6.09 -5.66
N ILE A 56 -2.71 -5.51 -4.59
CA ILE A 56 -3.33 -4.18 -4.62
C ILE A 56 -2.34 -3.20 -3.99
N ILE A 57 -2.05 -2.11 -4.69
CA ILE A 57 -1.28 -0.98 -4.16
C ILE A 57 -2.18 0.23 -4.20
N HIS A 58 -2.38 0.87 -3.05
CA HIS A 58 -3.06 2.15 -2.94
C HIS A 58 -2.04 3.21 -2.56
N CYS A 59 -1.96 4.27 -3.37
CA CYS A 59 -1.11 5.44 -3.12
C CYS A 59 -1.94 6.70 -3.34
N TYR A 60 -2.01 7.57 -2.32
CA TYR A 60 -2.66 8.87 -2.48
C TYR A 60 -1.70 9.92 -3.06
N ALA A 61 -2.21 10.78 -3.94
CA ALA A 61 -1.40 11.84 -4.54
C ALA A 61 -1.01 12.92 -3.50
N PRO A 62 0.22 13.46 -3.55
CA PRO A 62 0.61 14.55 -2.66
C PRO A 62 -0.27 15.80 -2.88
N THR A 63 -0.89 16.28 -1.80
CA THR A 63 -1.58 17.57 -1.75
C THR A 63 -0.60 18.72 -2.01
N ASN A 64 -1.07 19.81 -2.62
CA ASN A 64 -0.17 20.78 -3.23
C ASN A 64 0.71 21.54 -2.20
N ASP A 65 0.24 21.66 -0.96
CA ASP A 65 0.97 22.28 0.16
C ASP A 65 2.06 21.38 0.79
N SER A 66 2.21 20.12 0.36
CA SER A 66 3.28 19.25 0.90
C SER A 66 4.60 19.52 0.18
N ASN A 67 5.57 20.10 0.91
CA ASN A 67 6.93 20.45 0.48
C ASN A 67 7.52 19.44 -0.54
N ASP A 68 8.08 19.96 -1.64
CA ASP A 68 8.21 19.20 -2.90
C ASP A 68 9.12 17.95 -2.82
N ASP A 69 10.04 17.89 -1.85
CA ASP A 69 10.87 16.71 -1.57
C ASP A 69 10.01 15.49 -1.16
N LYS A 70 9.02 15.70 -0.26
CA LYS A 70 8.11 14.63 0.20
C LYS A 70 7.15 14.21 -0.91
N LYS A 71 6.76 15.15 -1.78
CA LYS A 71 5.89 14.97 -2.95
C LYS A 71 6.56 14.15 -4.05
N THR A 72 7.83 14.41 -4.33
CA THR A 72 8.63 13.66 -5.31
C THR A 72 8.90 12.21 -4.88
N ASN A 73 9.22 11.97 -3.60
CA ASN A 73 9.56 10.62 -3.14
C ASN A 73 8.35 9.66 -3.17
N SER A 74 7.16 10.12 -2.75
CA SER A 74 5.95 9.27 -2.66
C SER A 74 5.58 8.61 -4.00
N MET A 75 5.70 9.34 -5.12
CA MET A 75 5.42 8.78 -6.44
C MET A 75 6.52 7.83 -6.93
N ARG A 76 7.79 8.08 -6.59
CA ARG A 76 8.91 7.18 -6.92
C ARG A 76 8.77 5.85 -6.18
N VAL A 77 8.45 5.88 -4.88
CA VAL A 77 8.20 4.68 -4.07
C VAL A 77 7.01 3.90 -4.62
N CYS A 78 5.86 4.54 -4.90
CA CYS A 78 4.70 3.85 -5.48
C CYS A 78 5.02 3.14 -6.81
N ASN A 79 5.73 3.81 -7.71
CA ASN A 79 6.18 3.21 -8.97
C ASN A 79 7.12 2.01 -8.73
N GLN A 80 8.05 2.10 -7.78
CA GLN A 80 8.95 0.99 -7.45
C GLN A 80 8.20 -0.19 -6.79
N SER A 81 7.33 0.08 -5.82
CA SER A 81 6.47 -0.94 -5.18
C SER A 81 5.58 -1.67 -6.19
N SER A 82 5.19 -0.98 -7.26
CA SER A 82 4.38 -1.51 -8.38
C SER A 82 5.20 -2.37 -9.33
N ARG A 83 6.39 -1.92 -9.75
CA ARG A 83 7.34 -2.75 -10.51
C ARG A 83 7.68 -4.04 -9.77
N SER A 84 8.04 -3.93 -8.49
CA SER A 84 8.29 -5.08 -7.61
C SER A 84 7.03 -5.74 -7.03
N ALA A 85 5.87 -5.49 -7.65
CA ALA A 85 4.68 -6.34 -7.60
C ALA A 85 4.45 -7.06 -8.94
N GLN A 86 4.72 -6.41 -10.07
CA GLN A 86 4.66 -6.98 -11.42
C GLN A 86 5.75 -8.04 -11.65
N GLU A 87 6.99 -7.76 -11.24
CA GLU A 87 8.14 -8.68 -11.25
C GLU A 87 7.80 -9.97 -10.50
N ARG A 88 7.19 -9.85 -9.30
CA ARG A 88 6.70 -10.99 -8.49
C ARG A 88 5.46 -11.71 -9.05
N THR A 89 4.95 -11.31 -10.22
CA THR A 89 3.85 -11.98 -10.93
C THR A 89 4.26 -12.49 -12.33
N SER A 90 5.54 -12.41 -12.70
CA SER A 90 6.07 -12.97 -13.95
C SER A 90 6.71 -14.34 -13.69
N PRO A 91 6.11 -15.46 -14.14
CA PRO A 91 6.73 -16.78 -14.05
C PRO A 91 7.66 -17.04 -15.24
N PHE A 92 8.90 -16.56 -15.12
CA PHE A 92 10.05 -16.96 -15.94
C PHE A 92 11.30 -17.05 -15.05
#